data_AF-A0A367R9J4-F1
#
_entry.id   AF-A0A367R9J4-F1
#
_cell.length_a   1.000
_cell.length_b   1.000
_cell.length_c   1.000
_cell.angle_alpha   90.00
_cell.angle_beta   90.00
_cell.angle_gamma   90.00
#
_symmetry.space_group_name_H-M   'P 1'
#
loop_
_entity.id
_entity.type
_entity.pdbx_description
1 polymer ?
#
loop_
_entity_poly.entity_id
_entity_poly.type
_entity_poly.pdbx_seq_one_letter_code
_entity_poly.pdbx_strand_id
1 'polypeptide(L)' 'MIDLLKEDLKHSEKYKGCDIDVWRDERRKCYLCELYAPVGDKMLLQERHPFSDIPTAIEQTKMQIDKYYSLHYNA' A
#
# COMPACT_ATOMS: atom_id res chain seq x y z
N MET A 1 -3.74 20.59 -6.76
CA MET A 1 -2.83 19.62 -7.41
C MET A 1 -2.64 18.50 -6.40
N ILE A 2 -2.89 17.25 -6.78
CA ILE A 2 -2.68 16.10 -5.89
C ILE A 2 -1.27 15.59 -6.21
N ASP A 3 -0.36 15.68 -5.26
CA ASP A 3 0.94 15.02 -5.36
C ASP A 3 0.73 13.55 -5.03
N LEU A 4 0.74 12.71 -6.08
CA LEU A 4 0.65 11.25 -5.97
C LEU A 4 2.06 10.68 -6.07
N LEU A 5 2.50 10.02 -5.00
CA LEU A 5 3.68 9.19 -4.98
C LEU A 5 3.24 7.73 -5.17
N LYS A 6 3.80 7.06 -6.17
CA LYS A 6 3.56 5.65 -6.44
C LYS A 6 4.85 4.85 -6.21
N GLU A 7 4.78 3.84 -5.36
CA GLU A 7 5.86 2.86 -5.17
C GLU A 7 5.42 1.53 -5.80
N ASP A 8 6.03 1.21 -6.94
CA ASP A 8 5.81 -0.07 -7.63
C ASP A 8 6.70 -1.15 -7.01
N LEU A 9 6.07 -2.13 -6.35
CA LEU A 9 6.77 -3.22 -5.69
C LEU A 9 6.79 -4.50 -6.53
N LYS A 10 6.37 -4.46 -7.80
CA LYS A 10 6.35 -5.64 -8.69
C LYS A 10 7.67 -6.39 -8.79
N HIS A 11 8.79 -5.69 -8.62
CA HIS A 11 10.13 -6.26 -8.72
C HIS A 11 10.72 -6.72 -7.37
N SER A 12 10.03 -6.47 -6.25
CA SER A 12 10.46 -6.96 -4.95
C SER A 12 10.29 -8.47 -4.87
N GLU A 13 11.31 -9.20 -4.41
CA GLU A 13 11.18 -10.64 -4.13
C GLU A 13 10.12 -10.92 -3.05
N LYS A 14 9.96 -10.00 -2.10
CA LYS A 14 9.04 -10.12 -0.96
C LYS A 14 7.62 -9.62 -1.26
N TYR A 15 7.49 -8.59 -2.09
CA TYR A 15 6.21 -7.90 -2.36
C TYR A 15 5.78 -8.02 -3.81
N LYS A 16 6.18 -9.10 -4.47
CA LYS A 16 5.99 -9.31 -5.90
C LYS A 16 4.53 -9.14 -6.30
N GLY A 17 4.29 -8.15 -7.15
CA GLY A 17 2.97 -7.85 -7.72
C GLY A 17 2.13 -6.85 -6.92
N CYS A 18 2.61 -6.35 -5.78
CA CYS A 18 1.93 -5.29 -5.03
C CYS A 18 2.28 -3.89 -5.57
N ASP A 19 1.36 -2.95 -5.41
CA ASP A 19 1.55 -1.51 -5.64
C ASP A 19 1.08 -0.72 -4.41
N ILE A 20 1.82 0.32 -4.06
CA ILE A 20 1.43 1.28 -3.01
C ILE A 20 1.27 2.66 -3.63
N ASP A 21 0.09 3.26 -3.48
CA ASP A 21 -0.20 4.61 -3.91
C ASP A 21 -0.39 5.51 -2.67
N VAL A 22 0.40 6.58 -2.58
CA VAL A 22 0.33 7.57 -1.48
C VAL A 22 0.05 8.94 -2.06
N TRP A 23 -0.96 9.65 -1.56
CA TRP A 23 -1.21 11.01 -1.98
C TRP A 23 -1.64 11.92 -0.83
N ARG A 24 -1.39 13.21 -0.99
CA ARG A 24 -1.77 14.21 -0.01
C ARG A 24 -3.26 14.57 -0.12
N ASP A 25 -4.00 14.39 0.96
CA ASP A 25 -5.36 14.90 1.12
C ASP A 25 -5.31 16.29 1.77
N GLU A 26 -5.38 17.32 0.93
CA GLU A 26 -5.34 18.72 1.37
C GLU A 26 -6.52 19.14 2.25
N ARG A 27 -7.66 18.42 2.17
CA ARG A 27 -8.84 18.71 2.99
C ARG A 27 -8.66 18.17 4.39
N ARG A 28 -8.06 16.99 4.52
CA ARG A 28 -7.81 16.33 5.82
C ARG A 28 -6.44 16.66 6.42
N LYS A 29 -5.58 17.37 5.66
CA LYS A 29 -4.20 17.68 6.04
C LYS A 29 -3.40 16.43 6.43
N CYS A 30 -3.61 15.34 5.68
CA CYS A 30 -2.94 14.06 5.87
C CYS A 30 -2.51 13.45 4.53
N TYR A 31 -1.75 12.36 4.58
CA TYR A 31 -1.46 11.51 3.44
C TYR A 31 -2.38 10.29 3.48
N LEU A 32 -3.01 9.96 2.38
CA LEU A 32 -3.75 8.73 2.21
C LEU A 32 -2.85 7.72 1.52
N CYS A 33 -2.90 6.49 2.00
CA CYS A 33 -2.20 5.36 1.40
C CYS A 33 -3.22 4.33 0.95
N GLU A 34 -3.06 3.81 -0.27
CA GLU A 34 -3.80 2.67 -0.80
C GLU A 34 -2.86 1.53 -1.15
N LEU A 35 -3.20 0.35 -0.66
CA LEU A 35 -2.51 -0.89 -0.99
C LEU A 35 -3.28 -1.66 -2.05
N TYR A 36 -2.62 -1.94 -3.17
CA TYR A 36 -3.10 -2.85 -4.19
C TYR A 36 -2.27 -4.14 -4.11
N ALA A 37 -2.91 -5.25 -3.78
CA ALA A 37 -2.26 -6.56 -3.70
C ALA A 37 -2.88 -7.53 -4.73
N PRO A 38 -2.06 -8.43 -5.31
CA PRO A 38 -2.55 -9.47 -6.20
C PRO A 38 -3.26 -10.56 -5.39
N VAL A 39 -4.54 -10.79 -5.72
CA VAL A 39 -5.37 -11.85 -5.14
C VAL A 39 -5.95 -12.67 -6.30
N GLY A 40 -5.32 -13.82 -6.58
CA GLY A 40 -5.56 -14.56 -7.83
C GLY A 40 -5.14 -13.73 -9.04
N ASP A 41 -6.03 -13.57 -10.02
CA ASP A 41 -5.79 -12.80 -11.27
C ASP A 41 -6.16 -11.30 -11.15
N LYS A 42 -6.45 -10.79 -9.95
CA LYS A 42 -6.95 -9.42 -9.74
C LYS A 42 -6.07 -8.64 -8.76
N MET A 43 -5.91 -7.34 -9.02
CA MET A 43 -5.43 -6.38 -8.04
C MET A 43 -6.61 -5.86 -7.22
N LEU A 44 -6.60 -6.05 -5.91
CA LEU A 44 -7.65 -5.56 -5.02
C LEU A 44 -7.10 -4.47 -4.10
N LEU A 45 -7.89 -3.40 -3.95
CA LEU A 45 -7.67 -2.40 -2.90
C LEU A 45 -7.94 -3.06 -1.55
N GLN A 46 -6.89 -3.26 -0.77
CA GLN A 46 -6.96 -3.89 0.54
C GLN A 46 -7.35 -2.90 1.64
N GLU A 47 -6.69 -1.74 1.66
CA GLU A 47 -6.83 -0.81 2.77
C GLU A 47 -6.58 0.63 2.34
N ARG A 48 -7.31 1.57 2.97
CA ARG A 48 -7.11 3.01 2.83
C ARG A 48 -7.00 3.64 4.21
N HIS A 49 -5.84 4.21 4.52
CA HIS A 49 -5.58 4.81 5.84
C HIS A 49 -4.95 6.20 5.74
N PRO A 50 -5.31 7.14 6.65
CA PRO A 50 -4.67 8.43 6.77
C PRO A 50 -3.39 8.36 7.63
N PHE A 51 -2.35 9.06 7.19
CA PHE A 51 -1.04 9.14 7.82
C PHE A 51 -0.56 10.60 7.90
N SER A 52 0.31 10.90 8.87
CA SER A 52 0.91 12.22 9.06
C SER A 52 1.98 12.55 8.02
N ASP A 53 2.64 11.53 7.48
CA ASP A 53 3.79 11.64 6.59
C ASP A 53 3.91 10.41 5.68
N ILE A 54 4.63 10.60 4.56
CA ILE A 54 4.81 9.60 3.51
C ILE A 54 5.62 8.38 4.00
N PRO A 55 6.76 8.53 4.70
CA PRO A 55 7.54 7.37 5.17
C PRO A 55 6.72 6.42 6.04
N THR A 56 5.97 6.97 7.01
CA THR A 56 5.09 6.18 7.88
C THR A 56 3.99 5.50 7.08
N ALA A 57 3.40 6.17 6.09
CA ALA A 57 2.38 5.60 5.21
C ALA A 57 2.90 4.37 4.45
N ILE A 58 4.12 4.45 3.92
CA ILE A 58 4.76 3.35 3.18
C ILE A 58 5.10 2.19 4.13
N GLU A 59 5.71 2.47 5.27
CA GLU A 59 6.16 1.44 6.23
C GLU A 59 4.97 0.67 6.82
N GLN A 60 3.92 1.36 7.25
CA GLN A 60 2.71 0.74 7.79
C GLN A 60 2.01 -0.12 6.74
N THR A 61 1.93 0.35 5.50
CA THR A 61 1.35 -0.44 4.41
C THR A 61 2.18 -1.68 4.09
N LYS A 62 3.52 -1.61 4.10
CA LYS A 62 4.38 -2.79 3.93
C LYS A 62 4.15 -3.83 5.04
N MET A 63 3.96 -3.40 6.29
CA MET A 63 3.60 -4.31 7.39
C MET A 63 2.24 -4.98 7.20
N GLN A 64 1.27 -4.31 6.56
CA GLN A 64 -0.02 -4.93 6.23
C GLN A 64 0.12 -5.97 5.12
N ILE A 65 0.96 -5.74 4.12
CA ILE A 65 1.29 -6.75 3.12
C ILE A 65 1.92 -7.99 3.80
N ASP A 66 2.83 -7.79 4.74
CA ASP A 66 3.45 -8.88 5.50
C ASP A 66 2.40 -9.72 6.25
N LYS A 67 1.43 -9.08 6.90
CA LYS A 67 0.30 -9.77 7.55
C LYS A 67 -0.57 -10.51 6.53
N TYR A 68 -0.89 -9.88 5.41
CA TYR A 68 -1.69 -10.49 4.35
C TYR A 68 -1.04 -11.76 3.79
N TYR A 69 0.24 -11.71 3.43
CA TYR A 69 0.95 -12.91 2.97
C TYR A 69 1.10 -13.96 4.07
N SER A 70 1.32 -13.56 5.33
CA SER A 70 1.38 -14.51 6.44
C SER A 70 0.07 -15.27 6.64
N LEU A 71 -1.08 -14.63 6.38
CA LEU A 71 -2.42 -15.23 6.50
C LEU A 71 -2.79 -16.10 5.29
N HIS A 72 -2.32 -15.76 4.08
CA HIS A 72 -2.73 -16.42 2.84
C HIS A 72 -1.73 -17.43 2.25
N TYR A 73 -0.44 -17.38 2.62
CA TYR A 73 0.58 -18.33 2.14
C TYR A 73 0.99 -19.41 3.16
N ASN A 74 0.48 -19.35 4.40
CA ASN A 74 0.67 -20.40 5.42
C ASN A 74 -0.58 -21.30 5.60
N ALA A 75 -1.48 -21.34 4.61
CA ALA A 75 -2.67 -22.20 4.60
C ALA A 75 -2.55 -23.28 3.52
#